data_AF-A0A951X8V3-F1
#
_entry.id   AF-A0A951X8V3-F1
#
_cell.length_a   1.000
_cell.length_b   1.000
_cell.length_c   1.000
_cell.angle_alpha   90.00
_cell.angle_beta   90.00
_cell.angle_gamma   90.00
#
_symmetry.space_group_name_H-M   'P 1'
#
loop_
_entity.id
_entity.type
_entity.pdbx_description
1 polymer ?
#
loop_
_entity_poly.entity_id
_entity_poly.type
_entity_poly.pdbx_seq_one_letter_code
_entity_poly.pdbx_strand_id
1 'polypeptide(L)'
;MDVRSQIAMVFHLDKCIGCHTCSIACKNIWTDRKGAEYMWWNNVETKPGTGYPSKWEDQEIYKGGWEKRNGKIHLKGAGKRRGLVNIFYNPNLPVIDDYYEPFTYKYLDLIESPEGDDQPTARPVSLITGKPIDIKMGPNWDDDLSGTPDYARQDPNMKNISPEEQEVMFQLEKMAFFYLPRICNHCLNPACVASCPSGAIYKRGEDGIVLINQQVCRAWRMCVTACPYKKSYFNWHTGKSEKCILCYPRIESGLAPACMHSCVGRIRYLGVLLYDASRIEEAASADEKDLVKSQLDIILDPFDEEVIRSAKENGVADSTLHAAQASPIYKFVKQWGLALPLHPEFRTLPMLFYIPPLLPVMATVKKTDTSIEVEKKTPMAKKWNNDWIYDTSTEELWGKLHQIRFPLKYIASLFSAGDEEVIKDVWKKLMAVRIHRRRVTVGDVSNEKAEGTLSDAGITAEMADAIYALTSLPKFEERFVIPAAHREQAIEMMDFTGDTKGSAGFGFKSAVKRGV
;
A
#
# COMPACT_ATOMS: atom_id res chain seq x y z
N MET A 1 7.13 -20.35 -20.20
CA MET A 1 6.85 -19.05 -19.56
C MET A 1 8.03 -18.67 -18.66
N ASP A 2 8.39 -17.39 -18.50
CA ASP A 2 9.40 -16.95 -17.51
C ASP A 2 8.70 -16.72 -16.16
N VAL A 3 8.25 -17.81 -15.54
CA VAL A 3 7.57 -17.80 -14.24
C VAL A 3 8.56 -17.45 -13.13
N ARG A 4 8.26 -16.41 -12.37
CA ARG A 4 9.00 -15.99 -11.18
C ARG A 4 8.06 -15.81 -9.99
N SER A 5 8.62 -15.86 -8.78
CA SER A 5 7.90 -15.61 -7.54
C SER A 5 8.16 -14.21 -7.00
N GLN A 6 7.15 -13.65 -6.33
CA GLN A 6 7.33 -12.45 -5.53
C GLN A 6 6.47 -12.49 -4.26
N ILE A 7 7.05 -12.01 -3.15
CA ILE A 7 6.28 -11.67 -1.96
C ILE A 7 5.49 -10.37 -2.23
N ALA A 8 4.17 -10.52 -2.34
CA ALA A 8 3.21 -9.46 -2.60
C ALA A 8 2.37 -9.15 -1.36
N MET A 9 1.68 -8.02 -1.38
CA MET A 9 1.04 -7.45 -0.19
C MET A 9 -0.36 -6.94 -0.50
N VAL A 10 -1.27 -7.04 0.47
CA VAL A 10 -2.61 -6.45 0.42
C VAL A 10 -2.87 -5.67 1.69
N PHE A 11 -3.32 -4.41 1.56
CA PHE A 11 -3.81 -3.60 2.69
C PHE A 11 -5.32 -3.38 2.57
N HIS A 12 -6.06 -3.77 3.61
CA HIS A 12 -7.52 -3.62 3.64
C HIS A 12 -7.91 -2.25 4.23
N LEU A 13 -8.31 -1.30 3.37
CA LEU A 13 -8.53 0.09 3.80
C LEU A 13 -9.78 0.28 4.65
N ASP A 14 -10.83 -0.51 4.41
CA ASP A 14 -12.05 -0.53 5.24
C ASP A 14 -11.79 -0.81 6.74
N LYS A 15 -10.67 -1.47 7.05
CA LYS A 15 -10.26 -1.81 8.43
C LYS A 15 -9.15 -0.90 8.94
N CYS A 16 -8.65 0.03 8.13
CA CYS A 16 -7.56 0.90 8.53
C CYS A 16 -8.09 1.94 9.51
N ILE A 17 -7.43 2.05 10.66
CA ILE A 17 -7.81 2.98 11.74
C ILE A 17 -6.83 4.14 11.89
N GLY A 18 -5.95 4.35 10.92
CA GLY A 18 -5.03 5.49 10.95
C GLY A 18 -4.00 5.51 12.08
N CYS A 19 -3.89 4.49 12.94
CA CYS A 19 -3.10 4.57 14.19
C CYS A 19 -1.57 4.81 14.09
N HIS A 20 -0.96 4.90 12.91
CA HIS A 20 0.49 5.05 12.68
C HIS A 20 1.45 4.03 13.35
N THR A 21 0.97 2.99 14.07
CA THR A 21 1.83 1.97 14.71
C THR A 21 2.78 1.29 13.73
N CYS A 22 2.31 1.08 12.50
CA CYS A 22 3.11 0.53 11.41
C CYS A 22 4.27 1.44 10.98
N SER A 23 4.08 2.76 11.06
CA SER A 23 5.09 3.78 10.75
C SER A 23 6.16 3.81 11.83
N ILE A 24 5.75 3.82 13.10
CA ILE A 24 6.67 3.81 14.25
C ILE A 24 7.50 2.53 14.29
N ALA A 25 6.89 1.36 14.09
CA ALA A 25 7.63 0.09 14.04
C ALA A 25 8.70 0.09 12.94
N CYS A 26 8.41 0.66 11.77
CA CYS A 26 9.39 0.78 10.70
C CYS A 26 10.47 1.82 11.02
N LYS A 27 10.08 2.95 11.62
CA LYS A 27 10.96 4.05 12.01
C LYS A 27 12.04 3.56 12.98
N ASN A 28 11.61 2.97 14.09
CA ASN A 28 12.48 2.54 15.18
C ASN A 28 13.47 1.43 14.79
N ILE A 29 13.13 0.59 13.80
CA ILE A 29 14.03 -0.49 13.39
C ILE A 29 15.02 -0.02 12.33
N TRP A 30 14.60 0.87 11.41
CA TRP A 30 15.36 1.09 10.18
C TRP A 30 15.83 2.52 9.95
N THR A 31 15.14 3.54 10.46
CA THR A 31 15.32 4.94 10.03
C THR A 31 15.36 5.95 11.19
N ASP A 32 15.86 5.52 12.34
CA ASP A 32 16.15 6.37 13.51
C ASP A 32 17.56 7.03 13.47
N ARG A 33 18.33 6.72 12.42
CA ARG A 33 19.69 7.21 12.19
C ARG A 33 19.70 8.64 11.65
N LYS A 34 20.77 9.39 11.97
CA LYS A 34 21.07 10.70 11.37
C LYS A 34 21.09 10.63 9.84
N GLY A 35 20.44 11.59 9.20
CA GLY A 35 20.19 11.61 7.76
C GLY A 35 18.92 10.89 7.32
N ALA A 36 18.39 9.99 8.14
CA ALA A 36 17.21 9.18 7.86
C ALA A 36 16.01 9.51 8.77
N GLU A 37 16.18 10.40 9.74
CA GLU A 37 15.12 10.80 10.68
C GLU A 37 13.88 11.34 9.98
N TYR A 38 14.04 12.07 8.86
CA TYR A 38 12.92 12.56 8.07
C TYR A 38 12.24 11.46 7.24
N MET A 39 12.87 10.29 7.02
CA MET A 39 12.40 9.25 6.10
C MET A 39 11.34 8.34 6.71
N TRP A 40 10.14 8.33 6.17
CA TRP A 40 9.08 7.40 6.60
C TRP A 40 8.85 6.31 5.55
N TRP A 41 9.69 5.27 5.58
CA TRP A 41 9.58 4.13 4.65
C TRP A 41 8.17 3.53 4.66
N ASN A 42 7.57 3.38 5.84
CA ASN A 42 6.13 3.25 6.04
C ASN A 42 5.58 4.58 6.57
N ASN A 43 4.62 5.15 5.85
CA ASN A 43 3.82 6.28 6.31
C ASN A 43 2.33 5.96 6.15
N VAL A 44 1.48 6.72 6.82
CA VAL A 44 0.02 6.69 6.67
C VAL A 44 -0.40 8.12 6.37
N GLU A 45 -1.35 8.29 5.46
CA GLU A 45 -1.84 9.58 5.00
C GLU A 45 -3.36 9.60 5.14
N THR A 46 -3.91 10.75 5.49
CA THR A 46 -5.34 10.98 5.44
C THR A 46 -5.73 11.40 4.02
N LYS A 47 -6.82 10.81 3.50
CA LYS A 47 -7.37 11.12 2.18
C LYS A 47 -8.80 11.68 2.31
N PRO A 48 -9.10 12.83 1.67
CA PRO A 48 -8.23 13.63 0.80
C PRO A 48 -7.14 14.41 1.56
N GLY A 49 -5.98 14.53 0.93
CA GLY A 49 -4.78 15.17 1.48
C GLY A 49 -3.61 15.17 0.51
N THR A 50 -2.65 16.07 0.72
CA THR A 50 -1.48 16.17 -0.17
C THR A 50 -0.45 15.05 0.07
N GLY A 51 -0.54 14.39 1.22
CA GLY A 51 0.30 13.24 1.55
C GLY A 51 1.78 13.60 1.77
N TYR A 52 2.64 12.58 1.69
CA TYR A 52 4.04 12.69 2.07
C TYR A 52 5.00 12.00 1.06
N PRO A 53 5.94 12.74 0.42
CA PRO A 53 6.05 14.21 0.44
C PRO A 53 4.79 14.88 -0.15
N SER A 54 4.61 16.17 0.11
CA SER A 54 3.44 16.90 -0.34
C SER A 54 3.27 16.79 -1.85
N LYS A 55 2.03 16.49 -2.28
CA LYS A 55 1.61 16.29 -3.67
C LYS A 55 2.38 15.21 -4.41
N TRP A 56 2.86 14.17 -3.72
CA TRP A 56 3.66 13.11 -4.33
C TRP A 56 3.00 12.42 -5.54
N GLU A 57 1.66 12.40 -5.59
CA GLU A 57 0.85 11.85 -6.69
C GLU A 57 0.92 12.71 -7.95
N ASP A 58 1.24 14.00 -7.83
CA ASP A 58 1.32 14.91 -8.97
C ASP A 58 2.61 14.70 -9.77
N GLN A 59 2.50 13.85 -10.80
CA GLN A 59 3.63 13.56 -11.68
C GLN A 59 3.92 14.68 -12.68
N GLU A 60 3.13 15.76 -12.73
CA GLU A 60 3.54 16.95 -13.49
C GLU A 60 4.62 17.74 -12.78
N ILE A 61 4.65 17.72 -11.44
CA ILE A 61 5.70 18.32 -10.62
C ILE A 61 6.91 17.41 -10.60
N TYR A 62 6.71 16.18 -10.14
CA TYR A 62 7.83 15.30 -9.79
C TYR A 62 8.29 14.38 -10.91
N LYS A 63 7.58 14.29 -12.04
CA LYS A 63 7.96 13.51 -13.22
C LYS A 63 8.37 12.05 -12.90
N GLY A 64 7.68 11.38 -11.97
CA GLY A 64 7.92 9.98 -11.62
C GLY A 64 7.19 8.99 -12.53
N GLY A 65 7.59 7.71 -12.48
CA GLY A 65 6.94 6.64 -13.22
C GLY A 65 7.27 6.64 -14.72
N TRP A 66 6.42 5.97 -15.50
CA TRP A 66 6.57 5.82 -16.94
C TRP A 66 5.44 6.52 -17.71
N GLU A 67 5.70 6.87 -18.95
CA GLU A 67 4.74 7.37 -19.92
C GLU A 67 4.80 6.55 -21.21
N LYS A 68 3.65 6.30 -21.83
CA LYS A 68 3.56 5.62 -23.14
C LYS A 68 3.64 6.67 -24.24
N ARG A 69 4.60 6.53 -25.15
CA ARG A 69 4.77 7.35 -26.37
C ARG A 69 5.10 6.45 -27.55
N ASN A 70 4.38 6.60 -28.67
CA ASN A 70 4.59 5.79 -29.89
C ASN A 70 4.60 4.26 -29.63
N GLY A 71 3.69 3.80 -28.76
CA GLY A 71 3.58 2.37 -28.41
C GLY A 71 4.65 1.83 -27.46
N LYS A 72 5.64 2.63 -27.07
CA LYS A 72 6.69 2.24 -26.11
C LYS A 72 6.61 3.04 -24.82
N ILE A 73 7.10 2.48 -23.73
CA ILE A 73 7.17 3.17 -22.44
C ILE A 73 8.53 3.82 -22.22
N HIS A 74 8.52 5.02 -21.65
CA HIS A 74 9.70 5.80 -21.30
C HIS A 74 9.57 6.39 -19.90
N LEU A 75 10.67 6.54 -19.17
CA LEU A 75 10.67 7.22 -17.88
C LEU A 75 10.33 8.70 -18.07
N LYS A 76 9.39 9.23 -17.26
CA LYS A 76 8.95 10.64 -17.35
C LYS A 76 10.10 11.63 -17.08
N GLY A 77 10.71 11.60 -15.89
CA GLY A 77 11.74 12.58 -15.50
C GLY A 77 13.19 12.08 -15.62
N ALA A 78 13.41 10.78 -15.41
CA ALA A 78 14.74 10.23 -15.12
C ALA A 78 15.23 9.17 -16.13
N GLY A 79 14.79 9.25 -17.39
CA GLY A 79 15.28 8.36 -18.46
C GLY A 79 16.73 8.65 -18.86
N LYS A 80 17.42 7.72 -19.56
CA LYS A 80 18.87 7.81 -19.87
C LYS A 80 19.35 9.20 -20.32
N ARG A 81 18.67 9.83 -21.29
CA ARG A 81 19.05 11.15 -21.83
C ARG A 81 18.76 12.29 -20.84
N ARG A 82 17.52 12.42 -20.36
CA ARG A 82 17.13 13.47 -19.39
C ARG A 82 17.93 13.35 -18.09
N GLY A 83 18.14 12.11 -17.64
CA GLY A 83 18.89 11.79 -16.44
C GLY A 83 20.35 12.20 -16.50
N LEU A 84 20.99 12.04 -17.66
CA LEU A 84 22.38 12.46 -17.87
C LEU A 84 22.51 13.99 -17.95
N VAL A 85 21.60 14.66 -18.67
CA VAL A 85 21.58 16.13 -18.77
C VAL A 85 21.36 16.79 -17.40
N ASN A 86 20.48 16.19 -16.57
CA ASN A 86 20.13 16.69 -15.24
C ASN A 86 20.95 16.06 -14.11
N ILE A 87 22.11 15.45 -14.40
CA ILE A 87 22.89 14.73 -13.38
C ILE A 87 23.52 15.68 -12.34
N PHE A 88 23.89 16.89 -12.75
CA PHE A 88 24.50 17.91 -11.88
C PHE A 88 23.45 18.65 -11.05
N TYR A 89 22.23 18.77 -11.58
CA TYR A 89 21.10 19.37 -10.89
C TYR A 89 19.82 18.67 -11.36
N ASN A 90 19.16 17.96 -10.45
CA ASN A 90 17.90 17.29 -10.72
C ASN A 90 16.74 18.25 -10.39
N PRO A 91 16.08 18.85 -11.39
CA PRO A 91 15.06 19.88 -11.17
C PRO A 91 13.75 19.34 -10.60
N ASN A 92 13.54 18.03 -10.62
CA ASN A 92 12.33 17.37 -10.14
C ASN A 92 12.57 16.55 -8.87
N LEU A 93 13.69 16.81 -8.18
CA LEU A 93 13.98 16.18 -6.90
C LEU A 93 13.13 16.86 -5.82
N PRO A 94 12.33 16.11 -5.03
CA PRO A 94 11.66 16.69 -3.88
C PRO A 94 12.69 17.27 -2.91
N VAL A 95 12.45 18.51 -2.50
CA VAL A 95 13.28 19.21 -1.52
C VAL A 95 12.87 18.84 -0.10
N ILE A 96 13.68 19.19 0.90
CA ILE A 96 13.37 18.85 2.30
C ILE A 96 12.03 19.44 2.75
N ASP A 97 11.70 20.63 2.25
CA ASP A 97 10.43 21.32 2.53
C ASP A 97 9.22 20.67 1.85
N ASP A 98 9.41 19.76 0.88
CA ASP A 98 8.31 18.92 0.38
C ASP A 98 8.00 17.78 1.36
N TYR A 99 8.97 17.41 2.21
CA TYR A 99 8.80 16.40 3.26
C TYR A 99 8.45 17.08 4.60
N TYR A 100 9.48 17.60 5.26
CA TYR A 100 9.49 18.49 6.44
C TYR A 100 10.95 18.62 6.90
N GLU A 101 11.30 19.75 7.51
CA GLU A 101 12.57 19.86 8.22
C GLU A 101 12.49 19.06 9.54
N PRO A 102 13.29 17.99 9.71
CA PRO A 102 13.20 17.17 10.92
C PRO A 102 13.66 17.98 12.13
N PHE A 103 12.93 17.86 13.23
CA PHE A 103 13.17 18.63 14.45
C PHE A 103 13.22 17.73 15.69
N THR A 104 13.85 18.25 16.74
CA THR A 104 13.80 17.72 18.11
C THR A 104 13.60 18.90 19.07
N TYR A 105 13.63 18.65 20.37
CA TYR A 105 13.47 19.69 21.39
C TYR A 105 14.67 19.72 22.33
N LYS A 106 14.98 20.91 22.85
CA LYS A 106 15.96 21.06 23.93
C LYS A 106 15.37 20.66 25.27
N TYR A 107 15.18 19.36 25.49
CA TYR A 107 14.56 18.86 26.72
C TYR A 107 15.35 19.22 27.98
N LEU A 108 16.68 19.30 27.89
CA LEU A 108 17.54 19.66 29.03
C LEU A 108 17.31 21.09 29.53
N ASP A 109 16.78 22.00 28.70
CA ASP A 109 16.43 23.36 29.15
C ASP A 109 15.38 23.31 30.28
N LEU A 110 14.56 22.26 30.38
CA LEU A 110 13.58 22.09 31.47
C LEU A 110 14.22 21.75 32.83
N ILE A 111 15.48 21.30 32.83
CA ILE A 111 16.18 20.77 34.01
C ILE A 111 17.39 21.64 34.36
N GLU A 112 18.12 22.12 33.35
CA GLU A 112 19.43 22.76 33.48
C GLU A 112 19.37 24.30 33.32
N SER A 113 18.20 24.86 33.04
CA SER A 113 18.06 26.33 32.92
C SER A 113 18.39 27.01 34.25
N PRO A 114 19.10 28.16 34.21
CA PRO A 114 19.35 28.97 35.39
C PRO A 114 18.03 29.55 35.94
N GLU A 115 18.05 29.97 37.20
CA GLU A 115 16.95 30.71 37.82
C GLU A 115 16.65 32.00 37.03
N GLY A 116 15.37 32.27 36.81
CA GLY A 116 14.90 33.44 36.07
C GLY A 116 13.40 33.65 36.25
N ASP A 117 12.92 34.79 35.73
CA ASP A 117 11.51 35.20 35.89
C ASP A 117 10.54 34.41 34.99
N ASP A 118 11.05 33.83 33.89
CA ASP A 118 10.27 33.08 32.92
C ASP A 118 10.40 31.57 33.11
N GLN A 119 9.29 30.83 32.96
CA GLN A 119 9.31 29.37 33.01
C GLN A 119 10.12 28.79 31.81
N PRO A 120 11.10 27.91 32.05
CA PRO A 120 11.85 27.29 30.96
C PRO A 120 10.94 26.41 30.10
N THR A 121 11.19 26.42 28.80
CA THR A 121 10.45 25.59 27.82
C THR A 121 11.42 24.83 26.93
N ALA A 122 11.05 23.62 26.53
CA ALA A 122 11.82 22.86 25.56
C ALA A 122 11.55 23.42 24.16
N ARG A 123 12.44 24.28 23.66
CA ARG A 123 12.27 24.91 22.34
C ARG A 123 12.62 23.92 21.22
N PRO A 124 11.88 23.94 20.09
CA PRO A 124 12.19 23.12 18.94
C PRO A 124 13.49 23.57 18.25
N VAL A 125 14.28 22.58 17.82
CA VAL A 125 15.54 22.76 17.09
C VAL A 125 15.58 21.84 15.88
N SER A 126 16.13 22.36 14.79
CA SER A 126 16.34 21.59 13.57
C SER A 126 17.40 20.51 13.78
N LEU A 127 17.10 19.27 13.36
CA LEU A 127 18.06 18.16 13.31
C LEU A 127 19.05 18.29 12.13
N ILE A 128 18.80 19.20 11.18
CA ILE A 128 19.71 19.50 10.07
C ILE A 128 20.69 20.60 10.47
N THR A 129 20.20 21.74 10.97
CA THR A 129 21.02 22.93 11.21
C THR A 129 21.47 23.08 12.67
N GLY A 130 20.81 22.41 13.62
CA GLY A 130 21.03 22.58 15.05
C GLY A 130 20.51 23.90 15.63
N LYS A 131 19.89 24.74 14.81
CA LYS A 131 19.37 26.06 15.21
C LYS A 131 17.92 25.96 15.68
N PRO A 132 17.43 26.91 16.51
CA PRO A 132 16.01 27.05 16.79
C PRO A 132 15.20 27.17 15.50
N ILE A 133 14.04 26.52 15.46
CA ILE A 133 13.16 26.46 14.29
C ILE A 133 11.72 26.80 14.68
N ASP A 134 10.95 27.36 13.75
CA ASP A 134 9.50 27.41 13.84
C ASP A 134 8.91 26.27 13.00
N ILE A 135 8.13 25.38 13.63
CA ILE A 135 7.65 24.16 12.99
C ILE A 135 6.45 24.51 12.10
N LYS A 136 6.64 24.40 10.78
CA LYS A 136 5.62 24.73 9.77
C LYS A 136 4.94 23.51 9.15
N MET A 137 5.58 22.35 9.26
CA MET A 137 5.10 21.12 8.64
C MET A 137 5.69 19.89 9.33
N GLY A 138 5.03 18.75 9.15
CA GLY A 138 5.46 17.43 9.59
C GLY A 138 5.01 16.35 8.62
N PRO A 139 5.44 15.10 8.80
CA PRO A 139 5.15 14.00 7.87
C PRO A 139 3.69 13.53 7.85
N ASN A 140 2.85 14.10 8.72
CA ASN A 140 1.42 13.79 8.88
C ASN A 140 0.66 15.07 9.31
N TRP A 141 0.93 16.19 8.63
CA TRP A 141 0.42 17.50 9.04
C TRP A 141 -1.08 17.69 8.74
N ASP A 142 -1.59 16.99 7.73
CA ASP A 142 -2.98 16.98 7.27
C ASP A 142 -3.80 15.81 7.87
N ASP A 143 -3.36 15.28 9.01
CA ASP A 143 -4.07 14.24 9.76
C ASP A 143 -5.52 14.65 10.06
N ASP A 144 -6.46 13.70 9.97
CA ASP A 144 -7.88 13.90 10.21
C ASP A 144 -8.47 15.19 9.58
N LEU A 145 -8.05 15.52 8.35
CA LEU A 145 -8.47 16.68 7.56
C LEU A 145 -8.01 18.05 8.11
N SER A 146 -7.00 18.06 8.98
CA SER A 146 -6.34 19.28 9.44
C SER A 146 -5.85 20.12 8.25
N GLY A 147 -6.06 21.43 8.29
CA GLY A 147 -5.67 22.35 7.22
C GLY A 147 -6.35 22.07 5.87
N THR A 148 -7.60 21.58 5.88
CA THR A 148 -8.39 21.23 4.67
C THR A 148 -8.24 22.21 3.48
N PRO A 149 -8.30 23.55 3.65
CA PRO A 149 -8.10 24.49 2.54
C PRO A 149 -6.74 24.34 1.83
N ASP A 150 -5.70 24.03 2.58
CA ASP A 150 -4.33 23.94 2.10
C ASP A 150 -3.96 22.53 1.63
N TYR A 151 -4.60 21.49 2.20
CA TYR A 151 -4.22 20.10 1.96
C TYR A 151 -5.31 19.30 1.26
N ALA A 152 -6.45 19.05 1.90
CA ALA A 152 -7.49 18.17 1.36
C ALA A 152 -8.08 18.71 0.04
N ARG A 153 -8.29 20.03 -0.07
CA ARG A 153 -8.73 20.68 -1.33
C ARG A 153 -7.65 20.71 -2.41
N GLN A 154 -6.38 20.49 -2.04
CA GLN A 154 -5.25 20.44 -2.96
C GLN A 154 -4.79 19.00 -3.28
N ASP A 155 -5.57 17.99 -2.88
CA ASP A 155 -5.30 16.60 -3.20
C ASP A 155 -5.25 16.40 -4.74
N PRO A 156 -4.17 15.83 -5.31
CA PRO A 156 -4.07 15.60 -6.74
C PRO A 156 -5.21 14.78 -7.36
N ASN A 157 -5.87 13.91 -6.58
CA ASN A 157 -7.01 13.10 -7.03
C ASN A 157 -8.29 13.92 -7.24
N MET A 158 -8.33 15.19 -6.80
CA MET A 158 -9.46 16.09 -7.07
C MET A 158 -9.52 16.55 -8.53
N LYS A 159 -8.41 16.52 -9.27
CA LYS A 159 -8.32 17.06 -10.64
C LYS A 159 -9.38 16.50 -11.60
N ASN A 160 -9.79 15.26 -11.40
CA ASN A 160 -10.75 14.58 -12.27
C ASN A 160 -12.21 14.73 -11.79
N ILE A 161 -12.47 15.37 -10.65
CA ILE A 161 -13.79 15.49 -10.02
C ILE A 161 -14.42 16.83 -10.39
N SER A 162 -15.74 16.87 -10.62
CA SER A 162 -16.40 18.13 -10.99
C SER A 162 -16.32 19.15 -9.84
N PRO A 163 -16.30 20.47 -10.13
CA PRO A 163 -16.30 21.49 -9.07
C PRO A 163 -17.47 21.33 -8.08
N GLU A 164 -18.64 20.95 -8.57
CA GLU A 164 -19.84 20.73 -7.76
C GLU A 164 -19.66 19.52 -6.83
N GLU A 165 -19.13 18.40 -7.34
CA GLU A 165 -18.81 17.22 -6.55
C GLU A 165 -17.74 17.51 -5.49
N GLN A 166 -16.71 18.30 -5.83
CA GLN A 166 -15.68 18.74 -4.89
C GLN A 166 -16.30 19.56 -3.74
N GLU A 167 -17.17 20.53 -4.03
CA GLU A 167 -17.82 21.31 -2.96
C GLU A 167 -18.69 20.43 -2.07
N VAL A 168 -19.39 19.44 -2.65
CA VAL A 168 -20.19 18.48 -1.90
C VAL A 168 -19.34 17.65 -0.92
N MET A 169 -18.09 17.29 -1.27
CA MET A 169 -17.18 16.55 -0.38
C MET A 169 -16.81 17.33 0.89
N PHE A 170 -16.82 18.66 0.83
CA PHE A 170 -16.41 19.54 1.93
C PHE A 170 -17.59 20.21 2.66
N GLN A 171 -18.83 19.83 2.33
CA GLN A 171 -19.99 20.16 3.16
C GLN A 171 -19.88 19.40 4.49
N LEU A 172 -20.13 20.09 5.61
CA LEU A 172 -19.92 19.56 6.96
C LEU A 172 -20.65 18.21 7.18
N GLU A 173 -21.85 18.06 6.62
CA GLU A 173 -22.70 16.88 6.75
C GLU A 173 -22.17 15.67 5.95
N LYS A 174 -21.36 15.92 4.93
CA LYS A 174 -20.84 14.93 3.98
C LYS A 174 -19.35 14.69 4.10
N MET A 175 -18.64 15.55 4.84
CA MET A 175 -17.22 15.44 5.09
C MET A 175 -16.89 14.04 5.62
N ALA A 176 -15.90 13.42 4.99
CA ALA A 176 -15.42 12.10 5.31
C ALA A 176 -13.96 11.99 4.90
N PHE A 177 -13.25 11.06 5.53
CA PHE A 177 -11.87 10.72 5.20
C PHE A 177 -11.61 9.23 5.39
N PHE A 178 -10.53 8.75 4.81
CA PHE A 178 -10.00 7.42 5.09
C PHE A 178 -8.48 7.48 5.10
N TYR A 179 -7.86 6.43 5.63
CA TYR A 179 -6.42 6.36 5.77
C TYR A 179 -5.78 5.55 4.65
N LEU A 180 -4.70 6.05 4.08
CA LEU A 180 -3.89 5.41 3.05
C LEU A 180 -2.49 5.07 3.60
N PRO A 181 -2.30 3.91 4.23
CA PRO A 181 -0.97 3.42 4.59
C PRO A 181 -0.16 3.04 3.35
N ARG A 182 1.07 3.53 3.21
CA ARG A 182 1.94 3.27 2.06
C ARG A 182 3.35 2.85 2.46
N ILE A 183 3.90 1.91 1.67
CA ILE A 183 5.32 1.51 1.68
C ILE A 183 5.82 1.46 0.23
N CYS A 184 7.06 1.03 0.00
CA CYS A 184 7.49 0.71 -1.36
C CYS A 184 6.64 -0.45 -1.91
N ASN A 185 6.18 -0.32 -3.16
CA ASN A 185 5.36 -1.35 -3.81
C ASN A 185 6.18 -2.53 -4.37
N HIS A 186 7.52 -2.49 -4.28
CA HIS A 186 8.43 -3.50 -4.83
C HIS A 186 8.02 -3.97 -6.24
N CYS A 187 7.75 -3.01 -7.12
CA CYS A 187 7.05 -3.22 -8.38
C CYS A 187 7.72 -4.23 -9.33
N LEU A 188 6.96 -4.75 -10.31
CA LEU A 188 7.50 -5.62 -11.38
C LEU A 188 8.26 -4.82 -12.45
N ASN A 189 7.80 -3.60 -12.76
CA ASN A 189 8.48 -2.64 -13.64
C ASN A 189 8.97 -1.39 -12.87
N PRO A 190 9.94 -1.53 -11.96
CA PRO A 190 10.34 -0.45 -11.05
C PRO A 190 11.09 0.68 -11.76
N ALA A 191 10.45 1.86 -11.85
CA ALA A 191 11.06 3.07 -12.41
C ALA A 191 12.37 3.49 -11.69
N CYS A 192 12.50 3.19 -10.39
CA CYS A 192 13.73 3.46 -9.64
C CYS A 192 14.92 2.61 -10.12
N VAL A 193 14.70 1.36 -10.51
CA VAL A 193 15.76 0.51 -11.09
C VAL A 193 16.20 1.07 -12.43
N ALA A 194 15.24 1.35 -13.32
CA ALA A 194 15.52 1.82 -14.66
C ALA A 194 16.21 3.21 -14.73
N SER A 195 16.03 4.04 -13.69
CA SER A 195 16.58 5.40 -13.64
C SER A 195 17.97 5.51 -13.02
N CYS A 196 18.45 4.49 -12.29
CA CYS A 196 19.69 4.58 -11.53
C CYS A 196 20.92 4.52 -12.46
N PRO A 197 21.71 5.60 -12.63
CA PRO A 197 22.82 5.59 -13.59
C PRO A 197 23.95 4.64 -13.21
N SER A 198 24.14 4.40 -11.90
CA SER A 198 25.18 3.50 -11.38
C SER A 198 24.73 2.04 -11.31
N GLY A 199 23.49 1.71 -11.69
CA GLY A 199 22.95 0.34 -11.57
C GLY A 199 22.94 -0.19 -10.12
N ALA A 200 22.84 0.70 -9.12
CA ALA A 200 22.90 0.30 -7.71
C ALA A 200 21.59 -0.31 -7.19
N ILE A 201 20.49 -0.15 -7.92
CA ILE A 201 19.17 -0.63 -7.54
C ILE A 201 18.85 -1.87 -8.34
N TYR A 202 18.39 -2.92 -7.67
CA TYR A 202 18.10 -4.20 -8.28
C TYR A 202 16.87 -4.84 -7.64
N LYS A 203 16.21 -5.73 -8.37
CA LYS A 203 15.12 -6.57 -7.88
C LYS A 203 15.70 -7.96 -7.63
N ARG A 204 15.54 -8.49 -6.41
CA ARG A 204 15.94 -9.85 -6.06
C ARG A 204 15.13 -10.88 -6.83
N GLY A 205 15.79 -11.95 -7.27
CA GLY A 205 15.17 -12.96 -8.14
C GLY A 205 14.27 -13.94 -7.37
N GLU A 206 14.67 -14.24 -6.14
CA GLU A 206 14.05 -15.22 -5.26
C GLU A 206 12.73 -14.75 -4.62
N ASP A 207 12.61 -13.46 -4.31
CA ASP A 207 11.46 -12.90 -3.56
C ASP A 207 10.87 -11.62 -4.16
N GLY A 208 11.49 -11.08 -5.22
CA GLY A 208 11.04 -9.85 -5.89
C GLY A 208 11.29 -8.56 -5.09
N ILE A 209 12.04 -8.59 -3.99
CA ILE A 209 12.32 -7.40 -3.17
C ILE A 209 13.30 -6.48 -3.92
N VAL A 210 12.83 -5.27 -4.27
CA VAL A 210 13.69 -4.20 -4.81
C VAL A 210 14.55 -3.53 -3.72
N LEU A 211 15.87 -3.54 -3.87
CA LEU A 211 16.84 -2.97 -2.92
C LEU A 211 17.77 -1.95 -3.57
N ILE A 212 18.35 -1.06 -2.75
CA ILE A 212 19.44 -0.16 -3.14
C ILE A 212 20.73 -0.68 -2.50
N ASN A 213 21.68 -1.12 -3.31
CA ASN A 213 23.00 -1.52 -2.83
C ASN A 213 23.76 -0.30 -2.30
N GLN A 214 23.93 -0.23 -0.98
CA GLN A 214 24.57 0.90 -0.31
C GLN A 214 26.06 1.04 -0.65
N GLN A 215 26.74 -0.03 -1.07
CA GLN A 215 28.16 0.05 -1.48
C GLN A 215 28.32 0.58 -2.91
N VAL A 216 27.39 0.23 -3.81
CA VAL A 216 27.40 0.66 -5.22
C VAL A 216 26.78 2.05 -5.39
N CYS A 217 25.82 2.43 -4.54
CA CYS A 217 25.13 3.72 -4.64
C CYS A 217 26.12 4.90 -4.70
N ARG A 218 25.99 5.72 -5.75
CA ARG A 218 26.81 6.92 -6.01
C ARG A 218 26.03 8.23 -5.84
N ALA A 219 24.95 8.23 -5.06
CA ALA A 219 24.24 9.47 -4.71
C ALA A 219 23.63 10.25 -5.90
N TRP A 220 23.36 9.62 -7.04
CA TRP A 220 22.83 10.35 -8.20
C TRP A 220 21.42 10.88 -8.01
N ARG A 221 20.69 10.43 -6.97
CA ARG A 221 19.34 10.92 -6.56
C ARG A 221 18.24 10.80 -7.62
N MET A 222 18.53 10.34 -8.84
CA MET A 222 17.54 10.16 -9.92
C MET A 222 16.43 9.17 -9.55
N CYS A 223 16.76 8.17 -8.74
CA CYS A 223 15.79 7.18 -8.25
C CYS A 223 14.69 7.78 -7.34
N VAL A 224 14.96 8.90 -6.67
CA VAL A 224 13.99 9.61 -5.82
C VAL A 224 12.89 10.21 -6.70
N THR A 225 13.28 10.96 -7.74
CA THR A 225 12.37 11.51 -8.75
C THR A 225 11.62 10.41 -9.51
N ALA A 226 12.35 9.41 -10.00
CA ALA A 226 11.79 8.36 -10.84
C ALA A 226 10.72 7.52 -10.15
N CYS A 227 10.81 7.35 -8.83
CA CYS A 227 9.77 6.67 -8.07
C CYS A 227 8.52 7.56 -8.03
N PRO A 228 7.41 7.17 -8.69
CA PRO A 228 6.20 7.99 -8.68
C PRO A 228 5.59 8.03 -7.28
N TYR A 229 5.75 6.96 -6.49
CA TYR A 229 5.30 6.88 -5.10
C TYR A 229 6.18 7.61 -4.07
N LYS A 230 7.32 8.18 -4.51
CA LYS A 230 8.32 8.84 -3.65
C LYS A 230 8.81 8.01 -2.47
N LYS A 231 8.94 6.70 -2.70
CA LYS A 231 9.40 5.70 -1.71
C LYS A 231 10.89 5.37 -1.77
N SER A 232 11.66 6.16 -2.50
CA SER A 232 13.12 6.25 -2.35
C SER A 232 13.43 7.61 -1.75
N TYR A 233 14.19 7.62 -0.67
CA TYR A 233 14.56 8.82 0.09
C TYR A 233 16.06 9.05 -0.03
N PHE A 234 16.53 10.28 0.16
CA PHE A 234 17.95 10.61 0.11
C PHE A 234 18.48 10.83 1.52
N ASN A 235 19.43 10.01 1.97
CA ASN A 235 20.07 10.23 3.26
C ASN A 235 21.06 11.37 3.11
N TRP A 236 20.70 12.53 3.66
CA TRP A 236 21.51 13.75 3.55
C TRP A 236 22.83 13.66 4.32
N HIS A 237 22.95 12.75 5.28
CA HIS A 237 24.17 12.54 6.06
C HIS A 237 25.15 11.58 5.37
N THR A 238 24.66 10.42 4.90
CA THR A 238 25.52 9.40 4.25
C THR A 238 25.74 9.68 2.76
N GLY A 239 24.95 10.58 2.18
CA GLY A 239 24.97 10.88 0.76
C GLY A 239 24.47 9.73 -0.10
N LYS A 240 23.60 8.84 0.41
CA LYS A 240 23.08 7.70 -0.37
C LYS A 240 21.58 7.61 -0.27
N SER A 241 20.94 7.10 -1.32
CA SER A 241 19.50 6.87 -1.27
C SER A 241 19.17 5.58 -0.53
N GLU A 242 18.09 5.62 0.24
CA GLU A 242 17.58 4.51 1.03
C GLU A 242 16.07 4.35 0.77
N LYS A 243 15.54 3.15 1.00
CA LYS A 243 14.12 2.84 0.78
C LYS A 243 13.70 1.65 1.64
N CYS A 244 12.39 1.45 1.74
CA CYS A 244 11.82 0.22 2.31
C CYS A 244 12.51 -1.02 1.70
N ILE A 245 13.00 -1.89 2.59
CA ILE A 245 13.69 -3.13 2.24
C ILE A 245 12.78 -4.36 2.39
N LEU A 246 11.47 -4.14 2.52
CA LEU A 246 10.43 -5.12 2.88
C LEU A 246 10.77 -5.97 4.12
N CYS A 247 11.63 -5.45 5.00
CA CYS A 247 12.21 -6.24 6.10
C CYS A 247 12.79 -7.58 5.60
N TYR A 248 13.54 -7.60 4.48
CA TYR A 248 14.11 -8.85 3.95
C TYR A 248 14.83 -9.72 4.99
N PRO A 249 15.55 -9.19 6.01
CA PRO A 249 16.17 -10.06 7.01
C PRO A 249 15.14 -10.86 7.83
N ARG A 250 13.93 -10.31 8.02
CA ARG A 250 12.81 -10.98 8.69
C ARG A 250 12.14 -11.98 7.75
N ILE A 251 11.83 -11.56 6.52
CA ILE A 251 11.23 -12.44 5.50
C ILE A 251 12.11 -13.67 5.26
N GLU A 252 13.42 -13.49 5.18
CA GLU A 252 14.39 -14.57 5.02
C GLU A 252 14.34 -15.60 6.15
N SER A 253 13.83 -15.21 7.32
CA SER A 253 13.65 -16.06 8.49
C SER A 253 12.19 -16.51 8.68
N GLY A 254 11.33 -16.35 7.66
CA GLY A 254 9.90 -16.68 7.74
C GLY A 254 9.08 -15.73 8.64
N LEU A 255 9.62 -14.57 9.00
CA LEU A 255 8.98 -13.60 9.88
C LEU A 255 8.31 -12.48 9.11
N ALA A 256 7.10 -12.10 9.52
CA ALA A 256 6.39 -10.96 8.95
C ALA A 256 7.19 -9.64 9.10
N PRO A 257 7.15 -8.75 8.08
CA PRO A 257 7.70 -7.41 8.18
C PRO A 257 7.17 -6.64 9.38
N ALA A 258 7.98 -5.77 9.97
CA ALA A 258 7.65 -5.10 11.23
C ALA A 258 6.32 -4.31 11.15
N CYS A 259 6.11 -3.57 10.07
CA CYS A 259 4.88 -2.78 9.86
C CYS A 259 3.61 -3.64 9.68
N MET A 260 3.77 -4.91 9.35
CA MET A 260 2.68 -5.89 9.19
C MET A 260 2.44 -6.65 10.49
N HIS A 261 3.51 -7.08 11.15
CA HIS A 261 3.44 -7.73 12.46
C HIS A 261 2.79 -6.81 13.50
N SER A 262 3.17 -5.53 13.54
CA SER A 262 2.64 -4.54 14.48
C SER A 262 1.30 -3.90 14.06
N CYS A 263 0.67 -4.37 12.98
CA CYS A 263 -0.54 -3.75 12.47
C CYS A 263 -1.75 -4.04 13.39
N VAL A 264 -2.09 -3.05 14.22
CA VAL A 264 -3.20 -3.08 15.20
C VAL A 264 -4.55 -3.34 14.52
N GLY A 265 -4.84 -2.65 13.41
CA GLY A 265 -6.09 -2.83 12.65
C GLY A 265 -6.20 -4.16 11.90
N ARG A 266 -5.15 -4.98 11.92
CA ARG A 266 -5.11 -6.30 11.28
C ARG A 266 -5.50 -6.25 9.79
N ILE A 267 -5.00 -5.24 9.07
CA ILE A 267 -5.37 -4.94 7.68
C ILE A 267 -4.41 -5.52 6.65
N ARG A 268 -3.22 -5.94 7.07
CA ARG A 268 -2.10 -6.27 6.18
C ARG A 268 -2.00 -7.77 6.00
N TYR A 269 -1.88 -8.19 4.74
CA TYR A 269 -1.66 -9.57 4.33
C TYR A 269 -0.39 -9.64 3.49
N LEU A 270 0.28 -10.78 3.51
CA LEU A 270 1.52 -11.07 2.81
C LEU A 270 1.47 -12.50 2.26
N GLY A 271 1.90 -12.69 1.02
CA GLY A 271 1.87 -14.00 0.37
C GLY A 271 2.58 -13.98 -0.97
N VAL A 272 2.87 -15.17 -1.50
CA VAL A 272 3.55 -15.34 -2.79
C VAL A 272 2.54 -15.10 -3.93
N LEU A 273 2.98 -14.42 -4.98
CA LEU A 273 2.37 -14.44 -6.30
C LEU A 273 3.37 -14.98 -7.31
N LEU A 274 2.90 -15.83 -8.23
CA LEU A 274 3.64 -16.23 -9.42
C LEU A 274 3.27 -15.27 -10.56
N TYR A 275 4.25 -14.85 -11.35
CA TYR A 275 4.02 -13.97 -12.49
C TYR A 275 4.90 -14.37 -13.68
N ASP A 276 4.42 -14.10 -14.88
CA ASP A 276 5.21 -14.26 -16.10
C ASP A 276 6.03 -12.99 -16.37
N ALA A 277 7.33 -13.05 -16.10
CA ALA A 277 8.24 -11.93 -16.27
C ALA A 277 8.42 -11.52 -17.74
N SER A 278 8.19 -12.44 -18.69
CA SER A 278 8.30 -12.13 -20.12
C SER A 278 7.22 -11.17 -20.62
N ARG A 279 6.10 -11.05 -19.89
CA ARG A 279 4.95 -10.21 -20.23
C ARG A 279 4.92 -8.86 -19.50
N ILE A 280 5.97 -8.53 -18.74
CA ILE A 280 6.04 -7.26 -17.98
C ILE A 280 5.97 -6.04 -18.89
N GLU A 281 6.72 -6.03 -20.00
CA GLU A 281 6.74 -4.89 -20.91
C GLU A 281 5.38 -4.71 -21.60
N GLU A 282 4.76 -5.81 -22.03
CA GLU A 282 3.41 -5.83 -22.61
C GLU A 282 2.40 -5.22 -21.63
N ALA A 283 2.35 -5.73 -20.39
CA ALA A 283 1.40 -5.27 -19.39
C ALA A 283 1.61 -3.80 -19.00
N ALA A 284 2.86 -3.35 -18.85
CA ALA A 284 3.17 -1.95 -18.55
C ALA A 284 2.88 -1.00 -19.73
N SER A 285 2.83 -1.51 -20.96
CA SER A 285 2.56 -0.76 -22.19
C SER A 285 1.09 -0.76 -22.60
N ALA A 286 0.20 -1.42 -21.85
CA ALA A 286 -1.24 -1.41 -22.10
C ALA A 286 -1.85 0.00 -22.06
N ASP A 287 -3.04 0.18 -22.63
CA ASP A 287 -3.77 1.44 -22.49
C ASP A 287 -4.23 1.65 -21.04
N GLU A 288 -4.41 2.90 -20.62
CA GLU A 288 -4.58 3.21 -19.18
C GLU A 288 -5.76 2.49 -18.54
N LYS A 289 -6.90 2.43 -19.26
CA LYS A 289 -8.09 1.67 -18.86
C LYS A 289 -7.84 0.17 -18.65
N ASP A 290 -6.86 -0.39 -19.35
CA ASP A 290 -6.56 -1.83 -19.36
C ASP A 290 -5.39 -2.18 -18.42
N LEU A 291 -4.74 -1.20 -17.76
CA LEU A 291 -3.54 -1.44 -16.94
C LEU A 291 -3.82 -2.35 -15.74
N VAL A 292 -4.95 -2.17 -15.06
CA VAL A 292 -5.34 -3.04 -13.94
C VAL A 292 -5.47 -4.47 -14.44
N LYS A 293 -6.30 -4.68 -15.46
CA LYS A 293 -6.53 -5.99 -16.06
C LYS A 293 -5.23 -6.63 -16.53
N SER A 294 -4.41 -5.88 -17.27
CA SER A 294 -3.12 -6.34 -17.80
C SER A 294 -2.16 -6.76 -16.69
N GLN A 295 -2.13 -6.04 -15.57
CA GLN A 295 -1.34 -6.44 -14.41
C GLN A 295 -1.88 -7.72 -13.75
N LEU A 296 -3.20 -7.88 -13.68
CA LEU A 296 -3.80 -9.10 -13.12
C LEU A 296 -3.61 -10.30 -14.05
N ASP A 297 -3.58 -10.11 -15.37
CA ASP A 297 -3.44 -11.17 -16.37
C ASP A 297 -2.01 -11.75 -16.47
N ILE A 298 -1.00 -11.05 -15.94
CA ILE A 298 0.36 -11.59 -15.83
C ILE A 298 0.58 -12.38 -14.54
N ILE A 299 -0.33 -12.28 -13.57
CA ILE A 299 -0.31 -13.09 -12.34
C ILE A 299 -0.91 -14.45 -12.68
N LEU A 300 -0.11 -15.49 -12.45
CA LEU A 300 -0.37 -16.86 -12.87
C LEU A 300 -1.11 -17.64 -11.79
N ASP A 301 -1.85 -18.67 -12.23
CA ASP A 301 -2.54 -19.59 -11.33
C ASP A 301 -1.55 -20.59 -10.70
N PRO A 302 -1.35 -20.57 -9.37
CA PRO A 302 -0.43 -21.49 -8.71
C PRO A 302 -0.95 -22.94 -8.64
N PHE A 303 -2.17 -23.21 -9.10
CA PHE A 303 -2.75 -24.55 -9.20
C PHE A 303 -2.64 -25.17 -10.60
N ASP A 304 -2.25 -24.38 -11.61
CA ASP A 304 -2.08 -24.85 -12.99
C ASP A 304 -0.79 -25.67 -13.12
N GLU A 305 -0.92 -26.90 -13.64
CA GLU A 305 0.19 -27.84 -13.84
C GLU A 305 1.28 -27.29 -14.77
N GLU A 306 0.91 -26.52 -15.79
CA GLU A 306 1.88 -25.92 -16.71
C GLU A 306 2.68 -24.81 -16.01
N VAL A 307 2.00 -23.98 -15.21
CA VAL A 307 2.64 -22.94 -14.39
C VAL A 307 3.57 -23.56 -13.36
N ILE A 308 3.15 -24.61 -12.67
CA ILE A 308 3.96 -25.34 -11.69
C ILE A 308 5.21 -25.91 -12.36
N ARG A 309 5.06 -26.57 -13.51
CA ARG A 309 6.19 -27.12 -14.27
C ARG A 309 7.18 -26.03 -14.68
N SER A 310 6.72 -24.96 -15.31
CA SER A 310 7.59 -23.84 -15.72
C SER A 310 8.23 -23.13 -14.52
N ALA A 311 7.53 -22.99 -13.40
CA ALA A 311 8.10 -22.41 -12.18
C ALA A 311 9.27 -23.25 -11.64
N LYS A 312 9.13 -24.58 -11.61
CA LYS A 312 10.20 -25.49 -11.20
C LYS A 312 11.40 -25.43 -12.15
N GLU A 313 11.14 -25.41 -13.46
CA GLU A 313 12.19 -25.24 -14.49
C GLU A 313 12.96 -23.93 -14.32
N ASN A 314 12.28 -22.86 -13.87
CA ASN A 314 12.90 -21.56 -13.58
C ASN A 314 13.51 -21.45 -12.18
N GLY A 315 13.58 -22.54 -11.41
CA GLY A 315 14.22 -22.59 -10.10
C GLY A 315 13.36 -22.11 -8.92
N VAL A 316 12.04 -22.00 -9.06
CA VAL A 316 11.13 -21.73 -7.94
C VAL A 316 11.01 -22.98 -7.06
N ALA A 317 11.36 -22.86 -5.78
CA ALA A 317 11.34 -23.97 -4.83
C ALA A 317 9.91 -24.48 -4.54
N ASP A 318 9.77 -25.78 -4.26
CA ASP A 318 8.48 -26.41 -3.90
C ASP A 318 7.81 -25.73 -2.70
N SER A 319 8.59 -25.28 -1.71
CA SER A 319 8.06 -24.56 -0.55
C SER A 319 7.39 -23.23 -0.95
N THR A 320 7.91 -22.57 -1.99
CA THR A 320 7.40 -21.31 -2.52
C THR A 320 6.16 -21.54 -3.36
N LEU A 321 6.08 -22.66 -4.08
CA LEU A 321 4.87 -23.08 -4.79
C LEU A 321 3.72 -23.39 -3.82
N HIS A 322 3.98 -24.16 -2.76
CA HIS A 322 2.98 -24.40 -1.71
C HIS A 322 2.54 -23.10 -1.03
N ALA A 323 3.46 -22.18 -0.76
CA ALA A 323 3.13 -20.86 -0.23
C ALA A 323 2.30 -20.01 -1.21
N ALA A 324 2.51 -20.15 -2.52
CA ALA A 324 1.70 -19.49 -3.55
C ALA A 324 0.27 -20.05 -3.58
N GLN A 325 0.10 -21.36 -3.48
CA GLN A 325 -1.21 -22.03 -3.41
C GLN A 325 -1.98 -21.65 -2.14
N ALA A 326 -1.28 -21.44 -1.02
CA ALA A 326 -1.88 -20.97 0.23
C ALA A 326 -1.99 -19.43 0.33
N SER A 327 -1.58 -18.68 -0.69
CA SER A 327 -1.38 -17.24 -0.61
C SER A 327 -2.68 -16.47 -0.38
N PRO A 328 -2.82 -15.68 0.71
CA PRO A 328 -3.96 -14.78 0.89
C PRO A 328 -4.01 -13.71 -0.21
N ILE A 329 -2.86 -13.37 -0.80
CA ILE A 329 -2.78 -12.34 -1.83
C ILE A 329 -3.40 -12.85 -3.13
N TYR A 330 -3.10 -14.09 -3.53
CA TYR A 330 -3.71 -14.69 -4.70
C TYR A 330 -5.24 -14.75 -4.55
N LYS A 331 -5.74 -15.06 -3.34
CA LYS A 331 -7.17 -15.01 -3.03
C LYS A 331 -7.76 -13.62 -3.25
N PHE A 332 -7.20 -12.59 -2.62
CA PHE A 332 -7.71 -11.22 -2.72
C PHE A 332 -7.60 -10.62 -4.13
N VAL A 333 -6.51 -10.91 -4.85
CA VAL A 333 -6.18 -10.28 -6.13
C VAL A 333 -6.82 -11.01 -7.31
N LYS A 334 -6.75 -12.36 -7.35
CA LYS A 334 -7.21 -13.16 -8.49
C LYS A 334 -8.51 -13.90 -8.24
N GLN A 335 -8.66 -14.61 -7.12
CA GLN A 335 -9.85 -15.44 -6.91
C GLN A 335 -11.10 -14.62 -6.54
N TRP A 336 -10.94 -13.61 -5.68
CA TRP A 336 -12.05 -12.77 -5.22
C TRP A 336 -12.15 -11.46 -6.00
N GLY A 337 -11.03 -10.99 -6.57
CA GLY A 337 -10.97 -9.72 -7.29
C GLY A 337 -11.41 -8.54 -6.43
N LEU A 338 -10.87 -8.45 -5.20
CA LEU A 338 -11.16 -7.41 -4.21
C LEU A 338 -10.02 -6.40 -4.05
N ALA A 339 -8.78 -6.80 -4.35
CA ALA A 339 -7.61 -5.98 -4.13
C ALA A 339 -7.05 -5.42 -5.44
N LEU A 340 -6.86 -4.10 -5.49
CA LEU A 340 -6.47 -3.33 -6.66
C LEU A 340 -5.11 -2.64 -6.47
N PRO A 341 -4.32 -2.45 -7.53
CA PRO A 341 -3.05 -1.73 -7.45
C PRO A 341 -3.28 -0.24 -7.14
N LEU A 342 -2.32 0.40 -6.46
CA LEU A 342 -2.32 1.85 -6.25
C LEU A 342 -1.66 2.57 -7.45
N HIS A 343 -2.37 3.51 -8.06
CA HIS A 343 -1.97 4.26 -9.25
C HIS A 343 -1.38 3.38 -10.36
N PRO A 344 -2.18 2.49 -10.97
CA PRO A 344 -1.72 1.64 -12.07
C PRO A 344 -1.20 2.44 -13.28
N GLU A 345 -1.72 3.65 -13.51
CA GLU A 345 -1.31 4.60 -14.56
C GLU A 345 0.16 5.04 -14.48
N PHE A 346 0.82 4.83 -13.33
CA PHE A 346 2.27 5.00 -13.22
C PHE A 346 3.07 3.92 -13.94
N ARG A 347 2.42 2.86 -14.43
CA ARG A 347 2.97 1.78 -15.27
C ARG A 347 4.15 1.04 -14.65
N THR A 348 4.22 1.06 -13.31
CA THR A 348 5.27 0.34 -12.58
C THR A 348 4.89 -1.09 -12.24
N LEU A 349 3.61 -1.47 -12.41
CA LEU A 349 3.05 -2.76 -11.98
C LEU A 349 3.32 -3.00 -10.47
N PRO A 350 2.70 -2.21 -9.58
CA PRO A 350 2.95 -2.25 -8.14
C PRO A 350 2.45 -3.55 -7.50
N MET A 351 3.25 -4.17 -6.63
CA MET A 351 2.93 -5.47 -6.00
C MET A 351 2.42 -5.32 -4.54
N LEU A 352 1.99 -4.11 -4.21
CA LEU A 352 1.17 -3.80 -3.06
C LEU A 352 -0.20 -3.39 -3.57
N PHE A 353 -1.21 -4.14 -3.17
CA PHE A 353 -2.60 -3.96 -3.54
C PHE A 353 -3.40 -3.46 -2.34
N TYR A 354 -4.57 -2.90 -2.63
CA TYR A 354 -5.46 -2.30 -1.66
C TYR A 354 -6.88 -2.80 -1.87
N ILE A 355 -7.57 -3.16 -0.80
CA ILE A 355 -9.02 -3.33 -0.82
C ILE A 355 -9.60 -1.95 -0.50
N PRO A 356 -10.30 -1.27 -1.44
CA PRO A 356 -10.88 0.05 -1.22
C PRO A 356 -11.78 0.08 0.02
N PRO A 357 -11.87 1.21 0.75
CA PRO A 357 -12.71 1.31 1.92
C PRO A 357 -14.19 1.29 1.53
N LEU A 358 -15.04 0.71 2.38
CA LEU A 358 -16.48 0.95 2.29
C LEU A 358 -16.78 2.19 3.12
N LEU A 359 -17.14 3.26 2.41
CA LEU A 359 -17.37 4.54 3.05
C LEU A 359 -18.79 4.62 3.61
N PRO A 360 -19.04 5.49 4.61
CA PRO A 360 -20.37 5.66 5.15
C PRO A 360 -21.35 6.06 4.05
N VAL A 361 -22.45 5.32 3.94
CA VAL A 361 -23.59 5.70 3.10
C VAL A 361 -24.34 6.83 3.82
N MET A 362 -24.88 7.80 3.09
CA MET A 362 -25.81 8.77 3.69
C MET A 362 -26.98 8.01 4.35
N ALA A 363 -27.10 8.12 5.67
CA ALA A 363 -28.17 7.46 6.40
C ALA A 363 -29.49 8.18 6.13
N THR A 364 -30.49 7.44 5.66
CA THR A 364 -31.89 7.85 5.71
C THR A 364 -32.59 7.06 6.81
N VAL A 365 -33.14 7.76 7.80
CA VAL A 365 -33.93 7.13 8.87
C VAL A 365 -35.37 7.05 8.36
N LYS A 366 -35.93 5.83 8.25
CA LYS A 366 -37.36 5.63 7.99
C LYS A 366 -38.05 5.14 9.26
N LYS A 367 -39.30 5.56 9.44
CA LYS A 367 -40.19 5.02 10.46
C LYS A 367 -40.79 3.73 9.91
N THR A 368 -40.37 2.59 10.44
CA THR A 368 -40.89 1.27 10.07
C THR A 368 -41.99 0.85 11.03
N ASP A 369 -43.11 0.36 10.49
CA ASP A 369 -44.22 -0.18 11.26
C ASP A 369 -43.78 -1.53 11.86
N THR A 370 -43.56 -1.57 13.18
CA THR A 370 -43.03 -2.72 13.93
C THR A 370 -44.04 -3.86 14.10
N SER A 371 -45.20 -3.79 13.44
CA SER A 371 -46.28 -4.77 13.50
C SER A 371 -46.01 -6.08 12.71
N ILE A 372 -45.01 -6.13 11.81
CA ILE A 372 -44.78 -7.28 10.90
C ILE A 372 -43.64 -8.23 11.34
N GLU A 373 -42.79 -7.88 12.31
CA GLU A 373 -41.61 -8.69 12.69
C GLU A 373 -41.76 -9.54 13.98
N VAL A 374 -42.99 -9.80 14.43
CA VAL A 374 -43.20 -10.58 15.67
C VAL A 374 -43.10 -12.10 15.45
N GLU A 375 -43.20 -12.60 14.20
CA GLU A 375 -43.31 -14.05 13.95
C GLU A 375 -42.02 -14.81 13.59
N LYS A 376 -40.89 -14.14 13.33
CA LYS A 376 -39.64 -14.83 12.90
C LYS A 376 -38.54 -14.70 13.94
N LYS A 377 -38.58 -15.49 15.02
CA LYS A 377 -37.48 -15.49 16.01
C LYS A 377 -37.08 -16.90 16.45
N THR A 378 -35.83 -17.26 16.16
CA THR A 378 -35.06 -18.27 16.90
C THR A 378 -34.87 -17.84 18.37
N PRO A 379 -34.69 -18.78 19.32
CA PRO A 379 -34.73 -18.51 20.77
C PRO A 379 -33.71 -17.50 21.33
N MET A 380 -32.70 -17.11 20.56
CA MET A 380 -31.60 -16.24 21.02
C MET A 380 -31.69 -14.76 20.56
N ALA A 381 -32.74 -14.36 19.84
CA ALA A 381 -32.86 -12.98 19.33
C ALA A 381 -33.26 -11.99 20.45
N LYS A 382 -32.39 -11.02 20.78
CA LYS A 382 -32.70 -9.92 21.71
C LYS A 382 -33.86 -9.04 21.18
N LYS A 383 -34.78 -8.62 22.06
CA LYS A 383 -35.88 -7.69 21.74
C LYS A 383 -35.48 -6.24 22.05
N TRP A 384 -35.66 -5.35 21.09
CA TRP A 384 -35.57 -3.89 21.26
C TRP A 384 -36.85 -3.26 20.65
N ASN A 385 -37.48 -2.31 21.35
CA ASN A 385 -38.55 -1.48 20.77
C ASN A 385 -37.89 -0.30 20.05
N ASN A 386 -37.65 -0.43 18.75
CA ASN A 386 -37.12 0.66 17.92
C ASN A 386 -38.09 0.97 16.77
N ASP A 387 -38.88 2.04 16.91
CA ASP A 387 -39.72 2.61 15.85
C ASP A 387 -38.91 3.27 14.71
N TRP A 388 -37.59 3.35 14.90
CA TRP A 388 -36.62 3.94 14.00
C TRP A 388 -35.55 2.89 13.68
N ILE A 389 -35.73 2.19 12.57
CA ILE A 389 -34.76 1.20 12.09
C ILE A 389 -33.90 1.85 11.01
N TYR A 390 -32.59 1.60 11.05
CA TYR A 390 -31.70 1.89 9.92
C TYR A 390 -32.16 1.05 8.72
N ASP A 391 -32.90 1.66 7.79
CA ASP A 391 -33.38 0.99 6.59
C ASP A 391 -32.18 0.63 5.69
N THR A 392 -31.96 -0.68 5.58
CA THR A 392 -30.90 -1.33 4.78
C THR A 392 -31.52 -2.25 3.72
N SER A 393 -32.71 -1.89 3.21
CA SER A 393 -33.37 -2.57 2.08
C SER A 393 -32.54 -2.48 0.78
N THR A 394 -32.58 -3.54 -0.02
CA THR A 394 -31.66 -3.82 -1.15
C THR A 394 -31.93 -3.00 -2.40
N GLU A 395 -33.19 -2.67 -2.68
CA GLU A 395 -33.53 -1.85 -3.87
C GLU A 395 -32.96 -0.43 -3.78
N GLU A 396 -32.70 0.06 -2.56
CA GLU A 396 -31.99 1.32 -2.34
C GLU A 396 -30.46 1.16 -2.25
N LEU A 397 -29.90 -0.04 -2.05
CA LEU A 397 -28.48 -0.20 -1.76
C LEU A 397 -27.59 0.11 -2.98
N TRP A 398 -28.05 -0.26 -4.17
CA TRP A 398 -27.38 0.02 -5.45
C TRP A 398 -27.65 1.45 -5.93
N GLY A 399 -28.87 1.97 -5.72
CA GLY A 399 -29.18 3.40 -5.92
C GLY A 399 -28.39 4.34 -4.99
N LYS A 400 -28.00 3.83 -3.80
CA LYS A 400 -27.19 4.53 -2.78
C LYS A 400 -25.69 4.42 -3.00
N LEU A 401 -25.20 3.65 -3.97
CA LEU A 401 -23.78 3.69 -4.35
C LEU A 401 -23.41 5.09 -4.87
N HIS A 402 -24.38 5.79 -5.48
CA HIS A 402 -24.31 7.22 -5.82
C HIS A 402 -24.47 8.18 -4.62
N GLN A 403 -24.86 7.67 -3.43
CA GLN A 403 -25.06 8.42 -2.19
C GLN A 403 -23.93 8.18 -1.17
N ILE A 404 -22.81 7.59 -1.61
CA ILE A 404 -21.62 7.43 -0.79
C ILE A 404 -21.00 8.82 -0.56
N ARG A 405 -20.47 9.06 0.65
CA ARG A 405 -19.89 10.35 1.02
C ARG A 405 -18.70 10.79 0.16
N PHE A 406 -18.02 9.84 -0.50
CA PHE A 406 -17.04 10.14 -1.54
C PHE A 406 -17.57 9.85 -2.93
N PRO A 407 -17.25 10.73 -3.92
CA PRO A 407 -17.42 10.43 -5.32
C PRO A 407 -16.66 9.14 -5.71
N LEU A 408 -17.30 8.26 -6.48
CA LEU A 408 -16.65 7.05 -6.99
C LEU A 408 -15.38 7.38 -7.78
N LYS A 409 -15.44 8.46 -8.55
CA LYS A 409 -14.34 8.97 -9.37
C LYS A 409 -13.07 9.27 -8.56
N TYR A 410 -13.23 9.69 -7.30
CA TYR A 410 -12.11 9.89 -6.39
C TYR A 410 -11.38 8.57 -6.10
N ILE A 411 -12.14 7.52 -5.73
CA ILE A 411 -11.60 6.19 -5.42
C ILE A 411 -11.04 5.53 -6.68
N ALA A 412 -11.70 5.71 -7.83
CA ALA A 412 -11.24 5.19 -9.11
C ALA A 412 -9.91 5.82 -9.57
N SER A 413 -9.71 7.12 -9.29
CA SER A 413 -8.44 7.80 -9.58
C SER A 413 -7.26 7.19 -8.83
N LEU A 414 -7.48 6.65 -7.63
CA LEU A 414 -6.45 6.00 -6.82
C LEU A 414 -6.15 4.55 -7.25
N PHE A 415 -7.18 3.76 -7.55
CA PHE A 415 -7.03 2.29 -7.62
C PHE A 415 -7.30 1.67 -9.00
N SER A 416 -7.87 2.42 -9.94
CA SER A 416 -8.31 1.87 -11.23
C SER A 416 -8.03 2.76 -12.43
N ALA A 417 -7.10 3.72 -12.32
CA ALA A 417 -6.81 4.70 -13.37
C ALA A 417 -8.08 5.44 -13.86
N GLY A 418 -9.04 5.67 -12.96
CA GLY A 418 -10.30 6.36 -13.26
C GLY A 418 -11.46 5.45 -13.71
N ASP A 419 -11.27 4.13 -13.80
CA ASP A 419 -12.37 3.21 -14.13
C ASP A 419 -13.28 2.96 -12.91
N GLU A 420 -14.45 3.58 -12.92
CA GLU A 420 -15.43 3.46 -11.83
C GLU A 420 -16.09 2.08 -11.74
N GLU A 421 -16.22 1.35 -12.84
CA GLU A 421 -16.90 0.04 -12.84
C GLU A 421 -16.11 -0.99 -12.03
N VAL A 422 -14.77 -0.95 -12.14
CA VAL A 422 -13.88 -1.78 -11.31
C VAL A 422 -14.12 -1.53 -9.82
N ILE A 423 -14.30 -0.27 -9.41
CA ILE A 423 -14.57 0.06 -8.00
C ILE A 423 -15.96 -0.40 -7.58
N LYS A 424 -16.98 -0.19 -8.43
CA LYS A 424 -18.35 -0.64 -8.18
C LYS A 424 -18.40 -2.14 -7.96
N ASP A 425 -17.69 -2.92 -8.77
CA ASP A 425 -17.69 -4.37 -8.66
C ASP A 425 -17.02 -4.87 -7.37
N VAL A 426 -15.92 -4.23 -6.94
CA VAL A 426 -15.31 -4.54 -5.64
C VAL A 426 -16.27 -4.20 -4.49
N TRP A 427 -16.89 -3.02 -4.51
CA TRP A 427 -17.85 -2.62 -3.48
C TRP A 427 -19.11 -3.49 -3.46
N LYS A 428 -19.62 -3.92 -4.63
CA LYS A 428 -20.72 -4.88 -4.74
C LYS A 428 -20.39 -6.17 -3.98
N LYS A 429 -19.21 -6.73 -4.22
CA LYS A 429 -18.75 -7.94 -3.52
C LYS A 429 -18.62 -7.75 -2.01
N LEU A 430 -18.01 -6.65 -1.56
CA LEU A 430 -17.88 -6.37 -0.13
C LEU A 430 -19.24 -6.19 0.55
N MET A 431 -20.20 -5.53 -0.11
CA MET A 431 -21.59 -5.40 0.36
C MET A 431 -22.31 -6.75 0.41
N ALA A 432 -22.21 -7.56 -0.65
CA ALA A 432 -22.80 -8.88 -0.71
C ALA A 432 -22.30 -9.78 0.44
N VAL A 433 -21.00 -9.73 0.75
CA VAL A 433 -20.43 -10.42 1.93
C VAL A 433 -21.09 -9.95 3.23
N ARG A 434 -21.23 -8.63 3.43
CA ARG A 434 -21.89 -8.10 4.65
C ARG A 434 -23.36 -8.51 4.75
N ILE A 435 -24.11 -8.51 3.64
CA ILE A 435 -25.52 -8.91 3.59
C ILE A 435 -25.68 -10.41 3.87
N HIS A 436 -24.87 -11.25 3.24
CA HIS A 436 -24.84 -12.69 3.51
C HIS A 436 -24.55 -12.98 4.99
N ARG A 437 -23.53 -12.32 5.56
CA ARG A 437 -23.20 -12.50 6.98
C ARG A 437 -24.31 -12.00 7.90
N ARG A 438 -24.95 -10.87 7.59
CA ARG A 438 -26.10 -10.36 8.36
C ARG A 438 -27.28 -11.34 8.36
N ARG A 439 -27.60 -11.93 7.21
CA ARG A 439 -28.58 -13.02 7.13
C ARG A 439 -28.22 -14.17 8.06
N VAL A 440 -26.96 -14.64 8.00
CA VAL A 440 -26.51 -15.78 8.81
C VAL A 440 -26.53 -15.49 10.31
N THR A 441 -26.14 -14.28 10.74
CA THR A 441 -25.96 -13.96 12.17
C THR A 441 -27.17 -13.31 12.84
N VAL A 442 -27.95 -12.51 12.11
CA VAL A 442 -29.09 -11.76 12.64
C VAL A 442 -30.42 -12.37 12.21
N GLY A 443 -30.52 -12.83 10.96
CA GLY A 443 -31.74 -13.43 10.41
C GLY A 443 -32.81 -12.42 9.96
N ASP A 444 -32.49 -11.13 9.87
CA ASP A 444 -33.37 -10.03 9.44
C ASP A 444 -33.35 -9.75 7.93
N VAL A 445 -32.62 -10.57 7.16
CA VAL A 445 -32.53 -10.52 5.70
C VAL A 445 -33.10 -11.82 5.15
N SER A 446 -33.99 -11.75 4.15
CA SER A 446 -34.55 -12.96 3.51
C SER A 446 -33.49 -13.73 2.72
N ASN A 447 -33.66 -15.06 2.57
CA ASN A 447 -32.75 -15.89 1.76
C ASN A 447 -32.71 -15.40 0.32
N GLU A 448 -33.87 -15.15 -0.29
CA GLU A 448 -33.98 -14.60 -1.65
C GLU A 448 -33.17 -13.32 -1.83
N LYS A 449 -33.21 -12.41 -0.84
CA LYS A 449 -32.44 -11.16 -0.89
C LYS A 449 -30.94 -11.40 -0.83
N ALA A 450 -30.47 -12.25 0.08
CA ALA A 450 -29.04 -12.51 0.20
C ALA A 450 -28.50 -13.27 -1.03
N GLU A 451 -29.22 -14.29 -1.50
CA GLU A 451 -28.88 -15.06 -2.69
C GLU A 451 -28.87 -14.16 -3.95
N GLY A 452 -29.86 -13.26 -4.07
CA GLY A 452 -29.89 -12.23 -5.10
C GLY A 452 -28.64 -11.34 -5.06
N THR A 453 -28.27 -10.80 -3.90
CA THR A 453 -27.06 -9.95 -3.79
C THR A 453 -25.76 -10.69 -4.08
N LEU A 454 -25.67 -11.98 -3.75
CA LEU A 454 -24.51 -12.82 -4.06
C LEU A 454 -24.43 -13.07 -5.58
N SER A 455 -25.55 -13.39 -6.21
CA SER A 455 -25.66 -13.56 -7.67
C SER A 455 -25.29 -12.28 -8.42
N ASP A 456 -25.81 -11.13 -8.00
CA ASP A 456 -25.51 -9.82 -8.59
C ASP A 456 -24.03 -9.45 -8.49
N ALA A 457 -23.38 -9.82 -7.39
CA ALA A 457 -21.95 -9.60 -7.17
C ALA A 457 -21.06 -10.68 -7.82
N GLY A 458 -21.65 -11.71 -8.41
CA GLY A 458 -20.93 -12.82 -9.05
C GLY A 458 -20.11 -13.66 -8.07
N ILE A 459 -20.56 -13.82 -6.82
CA ILE A 459 -19.86 -14.61 -5.78
C ILE A 459 -20.78 -15.66 -5.17
N THR A 460 -20.23 -16.78 -4.74
CA THR A 460 -20.99 -17.84 -4.06
C THR A 460 -21.06 -17.60 -2.54
N ALA A 461 -21.95 -18.31 -1.85
CA ALA A 461 -22.02 -18.26 -0.39
C ALA A 461 -20.71 -18.74 0.26
N GLU A 462 -20.08 -19.79 -0.29
CA GLU A 462 -18.79 -20.30 0.18
C GLU A 462 -17.68 -19.26 -0.01
N MET A 463 -17.67 -18.57 -1.14
CA MET A 463 -16.73 -17.48 -1.38
C MET A 463 -16.95 -16.35 -0.39
N ALA A 464 -18.21 -15.96 -0.13
CA ALA A 464 -18.53 -14.92 0.83
C ALA A 464 -18.10 -15.29 2.27
N ASP A 465 -18.30 -16.55 2.68
CA ASP A 465 -17.84 -17.04 3.97
C ASP A 465 -16.30 -17.12 4.06
N ALA A 466 -15.61 -17.47 2.96
CA ALA A 466 -14.16 -17.46 2.90
C ALA A 466 -13.57 -16.03 2.99
N ILE A 467 -14.20 -15.06 2.31
CA ILE A 467 -13.84 -13.64 2.42
C ILE A 467 -14.06 -13.18 3.87
N TYR A 468 -15.21 -13.49 4.47
CA TYR A 468 -15.50 -13.14 5.87
C TYR A 468 -14.46 -13.74 6.84
N ALA A 469 -14.13 -15.02 6.69
CA ALA A 469 -13.14 -15.70 7.53
C ALA A 469 -11.78 -14.98 7.49
N LEU A 470 -11.27 -14.68 6.29
CA LEU A 470 -9.96 -14.05 6.15
C LEU A 470 -9.97 -12.55 6.50
N THR A 471 -11.09 -11.85 6.32
CA THR A 471 -11.16 -10.40 6.61
C THR A 471 -11.53 -10.09 8.06
N SER A 472 -12.42 -10.87 8.67
CA SER A 472 -12.97 -10.60 10.01
C SER A 472 -12.35 -11.46 11.11
N LEU A 473 -12.01 -12.71 10.80
CA LEU A 473 -11.44 -13.68 11.75
C LEU A 473 -10.04 -14.21 11.36
N PRO A 474 -9.14 -13.43 10.72
CA PRO A 474 -7.90 -13.99 10.24
C PRO A 474 -7.02 -14.51 11.38
N LYS A 475 -6.45 -15.70 11.24
CA LYS A 475 -5.31 -16.13 12.08
C LYS A 475 -4.02 -15.47 11.61
N PHE A 476 -2.97 -15.52 12.44
CA PHE A 476 -1.68 -14.93 12.07
C PHE A 476 -1.08 -15.59 10.82
N GLU A 477 -1.09 -16.93 10.79
CA GLU A 477 -0.59 -17.77 9.69
C GLU A 477 -1.37 -17.58 8.37
N GLU A 478 -2.67 -17.27 8.46
CA GLU A 478 -3.49 -17.00 7.27
C GLU A 478 -3.22 -15.61 6.67
N ARG A 479 -2.76 -14.65 7.48
CA ARG A 479 -2.38 -13.33 6.96
C ARG A 479 -0.99 -13.30 6.36
N PHE A 480 -0.08 -14.11 6.88
CA PHE A 480 1.33 -14.04 6.55
C PHE A 480 1.81 -15.42 6.12
N VAL A 481 1.68 -15.70 4.83
CA VAL A 481 2.17 -16.94 4.22
C VAL A 481 3.52 -16.66 3.57
N ILE A 482 4.59 -16.93 4.31
CA ILE A 482 5.96 -16.60 3.93
C ILE A 482 6.73 -17.91 3.72
N PRO A 483 7.24 -18.19 2.51
CA PRO A 483 8.05 -19.39 2.26
C PRO A 483 9.44 -19.26 2.90
N ALA A 484 10.15 -20.38 2.97
CA ALA A 484 11.57 -20.36 3.27
C ALA A 484 12.32 -19.58 2.16
N ALA A 485 13.27 -18.73 2.53
CA ALA A 485 14.01 -17.94 1.55
C ALA A 485 15.17 -18.69 0.88
N HIS A 486 15.39 -19.96 1.23
CA HIS A 486 16.37 -20.83 0.60
C HIS A 486 17.79 -20.23 0.48
N ARG A 487 18.23 -19.51 1.53
CA ARG A 487 19.54 -18.84 1.56
C ARG A 487 20.70 -19.81 1.39
N GLU A 488 20.53 -21.06 1.79
CA GLU A 488 21.48 -22.14 1.60
C GLU A 488 21.88 -22.29 0.13
N GLN A 489 20.93 -22.20 -0.80
CA GLN A 489 21.21 -22.34 -2.24
C GLN A 489 22.12 -21.22 -2.74
N ALA A 490 21.88 -19.98 -2.28
CA ALA A 490 22.71 -18.84 -2.65
C ALA A 490 24.10 -18.88 -2.02
N ILE A 491 24.21 -19.41 -0.79
CA ILE A 491 25.49 -19.56 -0.10
C ILE A 491 26.31 -20.68 -0.76
N GLU A 492 25.70 -21.81 -1.10
CA GLU A 492 26.37 -22.96 -1.74
C GLU A 492 27.03 -22.61 -3.08
N MET A 493 26.56 -21.56 -3.77
CA MET A 493 27.21 -21.04 -4.97
C MET A 493 28.59 -20.39 -4.70
N MET A 494 28.89 -20.02 -3.45
CA MET A 494 30.09 -19.25 -3.10
C MET A 494 30.96 -19.93 -2.03
N ASP A 495 30.34 -20.50 -1.00
CA ASP A 495 31.00 -21.04 0.18
C ASP A 495 30.21 -22.23 0.76
N PHE A 496 30.83 -22.99 1.67
CA PHE A 496 30.12 -24.02 2.42
C PHE A 496 29.12 -23.41 3.41
N THR A 497 27.88 -23.91 3.39
CA THR A 497 26.79 -23.41 4.25
C THR A 497 27.06 -23.59 5.73
N GLY A 498 27.69 -24.70 6.14
CA GLY A 498 28.06 -24.95 7.52
C GLY A 498 29.06 -23.94 8.06
N ASP A 499 30.06 -23.56 7.25
CA ASP A 499 31.07 -22.57 7.62
C ASP A 499 30.47 -21.17 7.72
N THR A 500 29.65 -20.79 6.74
CA THR A 500 28.93 -19.51 6.76
C THR A 500 28.01 -19.42 7.98
N LYS A 501 27.32 -20.52 8.33
CA LYS A 501 26.48 -20.58 9.53
C LYS A 501 27.31 -20.47 10.81
N GLY A 502 28.46 -21.12 10.88
CA GLY A 502 29.36 -21.10 12.04
C GLY A 502 30.10 -19.77 12.22
N SER A 503 30.35 -19.02 11.14
CA SER A 503 31.10 -17.76 11.17
C SER A 503 30.23 -16.51 11.10
N ALA A 504 28.94 -16.62 10.73
CA ALA A 504 28.05 -15.47 10.61
C ALA A 504 28.01 -14.64 11.91
N GLY A 505 28.33 -13.34 11.79
CA GLY A 505 28.45 -12.42 12.92
C GLY A 505 29.88 -12.22 13.44
N PHE A 506 30.84 -13.04 13.00
CA PHE A 506 32.25 -12.93 13.32
C PHE A 506 33.08 -12.66 12.05
N GLY A 507 34.02 -11.70 12.10
CA GLY A 507 34.97 -11.44 11.01
C GLY A 507 35.12 -9.97 10.62
N PHE A 508 35.96 -9.71 9.62
CA PHE A 508 36.23 -8.38 9.06
C PHE A 508 35.35 -8.12 7.83
N LYS A 509 35.01 -6.85 7.58
CA LYS A 509 34.28 -6.46 6.36
C LYS A 509 35.12 -6.80 5.12
N SER A 510 34.71 -7.80 4.36
CA SER A 510 35.31 -8.16 3.08
C SER A 510 34.61 -7.43 1.91
N ALA A 511 35.33 -7.30 0.80
CA ALA A 511 34.72 -6.82 -0.45
C ALA A 511 33.69 -7.85 -0.94
N VAL A 512 32.53 -7.37 -1.42
CA VAL A 512 31.49 -8.24 -1.98
C VAL A 512 32.04 -8.92 -3.23
N LYS A 513 32.19 -10.25 -3.16
CA LYS A 513 32.43 -11.09 -4.34
C LYS A 513 31.08 -11.40 -4.97
N ARG A 514 30.96 -11.25 -6.29
CA ARG A 514 29.82 -11.84 -7.02
C ARG A 514 30.15 -13.32 -7.20
N GLY A 515 29.18 -14.21 -6.96
CA GLY A 515 29.31 -15.63 -7.26
C GLY A 515 29.69 -15.86 -8.72
N VAL A 516 30.30 -17.02 -8.98
CA VAL A 516 30.79 -17.46 -10.30
C VAL A 516 29.64 -17.58 -11.28
#